data_AF-A0A8J2AJX2-F1
#
_entry.id   AF-A0A8J2AJX2-F1
#
_cell.length_a   1.000
_cell.length_b   1.000
_cell.length_c   1.000
_cell.angle_alpha   90.00
_cell.angle_beta   90.00
_cell.angle_gamma   90.00
#
_symmetry.space_group_name_H-M   'P 1'
#
loop_
_entity.id
_entity.type
_entity.pdbx_description
1 polymer ?
#
loop_
_entity_poly.entity_id
_entity_poly.type
_entity_poly.pdbx_seq_one_letter_code
_entity_poly.pdbx_strand_id
1 'polypeptide(L)'
;MITTRSKQLGFFEPLEVLETEYQNSEILRKLRTMKNSYSGFRRIRGDGNCYYRALGFAFLESGGPEAALGLLRRLEESQNSDEHKTLHVALTEILSSCAGENGQNDTNENLNKHPLLRNKECDKYLRALYERFLVDSSLDKCLVSVVRRFVGQCVTETQNDRIQDFGTLAELLTMALGHESVEAFLEQEVLKDGVEAMDVVQIVAPKALQCQTHILQLDRNLAENGMPTIYHYPETSSAGADEKACWPDVTLLFKPGHYDILYPSEIAKCIVEVQEHGLLKKLREPWTCVVCMADETTEESIQRPWPCEHGICQPCQDGMREAGQSLDLCPGGCSKIPIFT
;
A
#
# COMPACT_ATOMS: atom_id res chain seq x y z
N MET A 1 0.75 11.63 7.08
CA MET A 1 -0.66 11.96 6.78
C MET A 1 -0.95 11.57 5.34
N ILE A 2 -2.13 11.03 5.02
CA ILE A 2 -2.47 10.64 3.64
C ILE A 2 -3.15 11.80 2.95
N THR A 3 -2.46 12.43 2.01
CA THR A 3 -2.89 13.68 1.35
C THR A 3 -3.48 13.47 -0.04
N THR A 4 -3.68 12.23 -0.46
CA THR A 4 -4.32 11.89 -1.73
C THR A 4 -5.84 12.06 -1.63
N ARG A 5 -6.50 12.32 -2.76
CA ARG A 5 -7.97 12.46 -2.83
C ARG A 5 -8.73 11.23 -2.35
N SER A 6 -8.16 10.03 -2.49
CA SER A 6 -8.83 8.82 -1.99
C SER A 6 -8.82 8.74 -0.45
N LYS A 7 -7.85 9.38 0.22
CA LYS A 7 -7.57 9.21 1.67
C LYS A 7 -7.28 7.78 2.11
N GLN A 8 -7.08 6.85 1.18
CA GLN A 8 -6.84 5.43 1.49
C GLN A 8 -5.36 5.06 1.39
N LEU A 9 -4.67 5.65 0.40
CA LEU A 9 -3.30 5.34 0.02
C LEU A 9 -2.51 6.65 -0.08
N GLY A 10 -1.38 6.76 0.61
CA GLY A 10 -0.48 7.93 0.54
C GLY A 10 0.26 8.05 -0.78
N PHE A 11 1.09 9.09 -0.89
CA PHE A 11 2.17 9.14 -1.89
C PHE A 11 3.40 8.38 -1.36
N PHE A 12 4.43 8.24 -2.20
CA PHE A 12 5.75 7.84 -1.74
C PHE A 12 6.30 8.87 -0.74
N GLU A 13 6.84 8.39 0.38
CA GLU A 13 7.56 9.18 1.38
C GLU A 13 8.95 8.58 1.59
N PRO A 14 10.02 9.40 1.64
CA PRO A 14 11.35 8.94 2.02
C PRO A 14 11.35 8.31 3.41
N LEU A 15 12.19 7.30 3.63
CA LEU A 15 12.23 6.57 4.90
C LEU A 15 12.65 7.48 6.08
N GLU A 16 13.36 8.57 5.80
CA GLU A 16 13.68 9.65 6.73
C GLU A 16 12.45 10.23 7.42
N VAL A 17 11.33 10.35 6.70
CA VAL A 17 10.09 10.89 7.27
C VAL A 17 9.63 10.01 8.42
N LEU A 18 9.74 8.69 8.25
CA LEU A 18 9.36 7.73 9.28
C LEU A 18 10.27 7.81 10.51
N GLU A 19 11.56 8.12 10.36
CA GLU A 19 12.46 8.30 11.51
C GLU A 19 12.01 9.44 12.42
N THR A 20 11.47 10.53 11.83
CA THR A 20 10.98 11.68 12.61
C THR A 20 9.75 11.35 13.48
N GLU A 21 9.04 10.25 13.19
CA GLU A 21 7.87 9.81 13.94
C GLU A 21 8.21 9.05 15.23
N TYR A 22 9.47 8.63 15.41
CA TYR A 22 9.87 7.79 16.54
C TYR A 22 10.96 8.44 17.39
N GLN A 23 10.80 8.33 18.71
CA GLN A 23 11.83 8.69 19.69
C GLN A 23 12.60 7.47 20.23
N ASN A 24 12.07 6.26 20.01
CA ASN A 24 12.60 5.03 20.57
C ASN A 24 13.90 4.60 19.85
N SER A 25 14.97 4.36 20.62
CA SER A 25 16.31 4.05 20.11
C SER A 25 16.37 2.75 19.30
N GLU A 26 15.61 1.73 19.70
CA GLU A 26 15.61 0.41 19.06
C GLU A 26 14.97 0.50 17.67
N ILE A 27 13.82 1.17 17.57
CA ILE A 27 13.14 1.44 16.29
C ILE A 27 14.00 2.31 15.39
N LEU A 28 14.58 3.39 15.92
CA LEU A 28 15.48 4.26 15.14
C LEU A 28 16.71 3.51 14.62
N ARG A 29 17.27 2.57 15.40
CA ARG A 29 18.37 1.72 14.93
C ARG A 29 17.93 0.83 13.76
N LYS A 30 16.74 0.22 13.82
CA LYS A 30 16.18 -0.55 12.71
C LYS A 30 16.03 0.28 11.45
N LEU A 31 15.42 1.46 11.56
CA LEU A 31 15.21 2.36 10.42
C LEU A 31 16.54 2.74 9.76
N ARG A 32 17.56 3.09 10.54
CA ARG A 32 18.91 3.38 10.02
C ARG A 32 19.51 2.20 9.27
N THR A 33 19.35 0.96 9.78
CA THR A 33 19.86 -0.23 9.09
C THR A 33 19.09 -0.51 7.80
N MET A 34 17.77 -0.31 7.80
CA MET A 34 16.90 -0.53 6.64
C MET A 34 17.23 0.39 5.46
N LYS A 35 17.75 1.59 5.69
CA LYS A 35 18.13 2.55 4.63
C LYS A 35 19.16 2.01 3.63
N ASN A 36 19.88 0.94 3.98
CA ASN A 36 20.81 0.28 3.06
C ASN A 36 20.10 -0.47 1.91
N SER A 37 18.82 -0.82 2.08
CA SER A 37 18.07 -1.64 1.11
C SER A 37 16.71 -1.07 0.74
N TYR A 38 16.19 -0.12 1.53
CA TYR A 38 14.88 0.51 1.35
C TYR A 38 15.03 2.03 1.34
N SER A 39 14.36 2.69 0.40
CA SER A 39 14.47 4.16 0.24
C SER A 39 13.23 4.91 0.67
N GLY A 40 12.09 4.24 0.81
CA GLY A 40 10.87 4.91 1.24
C GLY A 40 9.72 3.95 1.46
N PHE A 41 8.58 4.52 1.77
CA PHE A 41 7.36 3.79 2.11
C PHE A 41 6.14 4.58 1.61
N ARG A 42 4.97 3.93 1.59
CA ARG A 42 3.69 4.58 1.35
C ARG A 42 2.77 4.29 2.53
N ARG A 43 2.19 5.36 3.07
CA ARG A 43 1.19 5.26 4.14
C ARG A 43 -0.10 4.62 3.66
N ILE A 44 -0.68 3.80 4.51
CA ILE A 44 -1.98 3.16 4.26
C ILE A 44 -2.96 3.61 5.35
N ARG A 45 -4.24 3.76 5.01
CA ARG A 45 -5.23 4.16 6.02
C ARG A 45 -5.44 3.03 7.04
N GLY A 46 -5.42 3.37 8.32
CA GLY A 46 -5.68 2.46 9.44
C GLY A 46 -7.17 2.42 9.80
N ASP A 47 -7.92 1.54 9.14
CA ASP A 47 -9.37 1.34 9.31
C ASP A 47 -9.72 -0.16 9.41
N GLY A 48 -8.78 -0.98 9.86
CA GLY A 48 -8.89 -2.44 9.87
C GLY A 48 -8.64 -3.12 8.51
N ASN A 49 -8.63 -2.36 7.41
CA ASN A 49 -8.36 -2.90 6.06
C ASN A 49 -6.89 -2.78 5.63
N CYS A 50 -6.01 -2.24 6.47
CA CYS A 50 -4.66 -1.85 6.08
C CYS A 50 -3.82 -2.98 5.45
N TYR A 51 -3.87 -4.19 5.98
CA TYR A 51 -3.16 -5.34 5.40
C TYR A 51 -3.65 -5.67 3.98
N TYR A 52 -4.96 -5.88 3.82
CA TYR A 52 -5.57 -6.21 2.52
C TYR A 52 -5.33 -5.11 1.48
N ARG A 53 -5.46 -3.85 1.91
CA ARG A 53 -5.20 -2.67 1.10
C ARG A 53 -3.74 -2.58 0.66
N ALA A 54 -2.80 -2.72 1.61
CA ALA A 54 -1.37 -2.66 1.34
C ALA A 54 -0.93 -3.79 0.39
N LEU A 55 -1.34 -5.02 0.68
CA LEU A 55 -1.01 -6.20 -0.10
C LEU A 55 -1.59 -6.10 -1.53
N GLY A 56 -2.88 -5.83 -1.65
CA GLY A 56 -3.56 -5.76 -2.95
C GLY A 56 -3.02 -4.64 -3.83
N PHE A 57 -2.79 -3.46 -3.26
CA PHE A 57 -2.26 -2.33 -4.03
C PHE A 57 -0.79 -2.55 -4.42
N ALA A 58 0.05 -3.02 -3.49
CA ALA A 58 1.45 -3.32 -3.79
C ALA A 58 1.59 -4.46 -4.80
N PHE A 59 0.70 -5.45 -4.80
CA PHE A 59 0.65 -6.49 -5.82
C PHE A 59 0.43 -5.90 -7.22
N LEU A 60 -0.55 -5.00 -7.38
CA LEU A 60 -0.82 -4.31 -8.64
C LEU A 60 0.30 -3.36 -9.05
N GLU A 61 0.90 -2.66 -8.09
CA GLU A 61 1.99 -1.69 -8.32
C GLU A 61 3.28 -2.42 -8.72
N SER A 62 3.79 -3.34 -7.88
CA SER A 62 5.03 -4.08 -8.14
C SER A 62 4.91 -5.03 -9.33
N GLY A 63 3.77 -5.70 -9.47
CA GLY A 63 3.56 -6.71 -10.49
C GLY A 63 3.23 -6.17 -11.87
N GLY A 64 3.00 -4.86 -12.00
CA GLY A 64 2.80 -4.20 -13.28
C GLY A 64 1.55 -4.67 -14.05
N PRO A 65 1.51 -4.44 -15.37
CA PRO A 65 0.42 -4.89 -16.24
C PRO A 65 0.14 -6.40 -16.16
N GLU A 66 1.17 -7.21 -15.95
CA GLU A 66 1.06 -8.67 -15.88
C GLU A 66 0.25 -9.12 -14.66
N ALA A 67 0.46 -8.48 -13.50
CA ALA A 67 -0.32 -8.76 -12.29
C ALA A 67 -1.79 -8.33 -12.46
N ALA A 68 -2.03 -7.17 -13.07
CA ALA A 68 -3.39 -6.72 -13.37
C ALA A 68 -4.12 -7.66 -14.34
N LEU A 69 -3.44 -8.13 -15.40
CA LEU A 69 -3.98 -9.13 -16.33
C LEU A 69 -4.27 -10.47 -15.65
N GLY A 70 -3.36 -10.92 -14.79
CA GLY A 70 -3.55 -12.13 -13.98
C GLY A 70 -4.77 -12.03 -13.06
N LEU A 71 -4.94 -10.88 -12.40
CA LEU A 71 -6.10 -10.60 -11.56
C LEU A 71 -7.40 -10.57 -12.37
N LEU A 72 -7.43 -9.92 -13.53
CA LEU A 72 -8.61 -9.86 -14.41
C LEU A 72 -9.11 -11.25 -14.80
N ARG A 73 -8.23 -12.14 -15.24
CA ARG A 73 -8.62 -13.53 -15.60
C ARG A 73 -9.31 -14.24 -14.45
N ARG A 74 -8.80 -14.08 -13.23
CA ARG A 74 -9.37 -14.69 -12.03
C ARG A 74 -10.70 -14.05 -11.62
N LEU A 75 -10.85 -12.75 -11.84
CA LEU A 75 -12.12 -12.06 -11.62
C LEU A 75 -13.20 -12.61 -12.54
N GLU A 76 -12.87 -12.91 -13.81
CA GLU A 76 -13.79 -13.49 -14.80
C GLU A 76 -14.25 -14.92 -14.44
N GLU A 77 -13.41 -15.66 -13.74
CA GLU A 77 -13.68 -17.02 -13.26
C GLU A 77 -14.49 -17.06 -11.94
N SER A 78 -14.65 -15.92 -11.26
CA SER A 78 -15.23 -15.82 -9.91
C SER A 78 -16.70 -15.34 -9.87
N GLN A 79 -17.34 -15.44 -8.69
CA GLN A 79 -18.72 -14.97 -8.50
C GLN A 79 -18.87 -13.44 -8.70
N ASN A 80 -19.96 -13.03 -9.34
CA ASN A 80 -20.15 -11.69 -9.89
C ASN A 80 -20.77 -10.71 -8.86
N SER A 81 -19.96 -10.15 -7.96
CA SER A 81 -20.35 -9.03 -7.07
C SER A 81 -20.22 -7.68 -7.79
N ASP A 82 -20.85 -6.63 -7.25
CA ASP A 82 -20.70 -5.28 -7.82
C ASP A 82 -19.30 -4.72 -7.62
N GLU A 83 -18.63 -5.05 -6.50
CA GLU A 83 -17.21 -4.70 -6.30
C GLU A 83 -16.30 -5.40 -7.33
N HIS A 84 -16.58 -6.67 -7.64
CA HIS A 84 -15.82 -7.40 -8.67
C HIS A 84 -15.96 -6.74 -10.04
N LYS A 85 -17.17 -6.37 -10.43
CA LYS A 85 -17.42 -5.69 -11.72
C LYS A 85 -16.75 -4.33 -11.78
N THR A 86 -16.87 -3.52 -10.72
CA THR A 86 -16.24 -2.20 -10.67
C THR A 86 -14.71 -2.31 -10.76
N LEU A 87 -14.09 -3.25 -10.03
CA LEU A 87 -12.65 -3.47 -10.12
C LEU A 87 -12.24 -3.99 -11.50
N HIS A 88 -12.98 -4.93 -12.08
CA HIS A 88 -12.72 -5.49 -13.41
C HIS A 88 -12.73 -4.38 -14.49
N VAL A 89 -13.76 -3.54 -14.49
CA VAL A 89 -13.86 -2.39 -15.41
C VAL A 89 -12.68 -1.45 -15.24
N ALA A 90 -12.36 -1.06 -13.99
CA ALA A 90 -11.27 -0.13 -13.72
C ALA A 90 -9.90 -0.68 -14.16
N LEU A 91 -9.60 -1.95 -13.91
CA LEU A 91 -8.35 -2.58 -14.35
C LEU A 91 -8.27 -2.71 -15.87
N THR A 92 -9.40 -3.02 -16.52
CA THR A 92 -9.50 -3.07 -17.98
C THR A 92 -9.21 -1.70 -18.60
N GLU A 93 -9.77 -0.62 -18.03
CA GLU A 93 -9.50 0.75 -18.46
C GLU A 93 -8.04 1.15 -18.25
N ILE A 94 -7.45 0.81 -17.09
CA ILE A 94 -6.03 1.07 -16.80
C ILE A 94 -5.15 0.41 -17.86
N LEU A 95 -5.33 -0.90 -18.10
CA LEU A 95 -4.54 -1.63 -19.08
C LEU A 95 -4.73 -1.10 -20.51
N SER A 96 -5.97 -0.78 -20.87
CA SER A 96 -6.30 -0.23 -22.20
C SER A 96 -5.64 1.13 -22.45
N SER A 97 -5.52 1.97 -21.41
CA SER A 97 -4.84 3.27 -21.51
C SER A 97 -3.33 3.17 -21.72
N CYS A 98 -2.75 1.98 -21.51
CA CYS A 98 -1.32 1.72 -21.60
C CYS A 98 -0.91 0.98 -22.87
N ALA A 99 -1.87 0.36 -23.57
CA ALA A 99 -1.60 -0.33 -24.83
C ALA A 99 -1.21 0.69 -25.92
N GLY A 100 0.09 0.80 -26.22
CA GLY A 100 0.57 1.65 -27.29
C GLY A 100 0.13 1.16 -28.68
N GLU A 101 -0.03 2.09 -29.62
CA GLU A 101 -0.07 1.77 -31.05
C GLU A 101 1.31 1.22 -31.48
N ASN A 102 1.49 -0.10 -31.54
CA ASN A 102 2.62 -0.83 -32.16
C ASN A 102 3.97 -0.06 -32.17
N GLY A 103 4.54 0.20 -30.99
CA GLY A 103 5.93 0.65 -30.85
C GLY A 103 6.86 -0.56 -30.82
N GLN A 104 7.94 -0.53 -31.59
CA GLN A 104 8.93 -1.61 -31.72
C GLN A 104 9.34 -2.19 -30.37
N ASN A 105 9.07 -3.48 -30.18
CA ASN A 105 9.61 -4.27 -29.07
C ASN A 105 11.14 -4.18 -29.11
N ASP A 106 11.75 -3.47 -28.16
CA ASP A 106 13.16 -3.65 -27.84
C ASP A 106 13.31 -5.06 -27.27
N THR A 107 13.66 -6.01 -28.13
CA THR A 107 13.71 -7.46 -27.87
C THR A 107 14.82 -7.91 -26.92
N ASN A 108 15.31 -7.02 -26.06
CA ASN A 108 16.34 -7.31 -25.07
C ASN A 108 15.82 -7.08 -23.64
N GLU A 109 14.56 -7.46 -23.37
CA GLU A 109 14.00 -7.48 -22.03
C GLU A 109 14.69 -8.56 -21.20
N ASN A 110 15.55 -8.14 -20.27
CA ASN A 110 16.13 -9.04 -19.29
C ASN A 110 15.02 -9.47 -18.30
N LEU A 111 14.39 -10.62 -18.59
CA LEU A 111 13.34 -11.25 -17.78
C LEU A 111 13.74 -11.48 -16.32
N ASN A 112 15.03 -11.38 -15.96
CA ASN A 112 15.49 -11.47 -14.57
C ASN A 112 15.32 -10.18 -13.76
N LYS A 113 14.96 -9.05 -14.39
CA LYS A 113 14.69 -7.80 -13.68
C LYS A 113 13.27 -7.78 -13.12
N HIS A 114 13.03 -6.98 -12.08
CA HIS A 114 11.70 -6.70 -11.56
C HIS A 114 10.78 -6.08 -12.65
N PRO A 115 9.47 -6.40 -12.72
CA PRO A 115 8.57 -5.92 -13.78
C PRO A 115 8.67 -4.41 -14.05
N LEU A 116 8.61 -3.58 -13.00
CA LEU A 116 8.76 -2.13 -13.10
C LEU A 116 10.11 -1.63 -13.65
N LEU A 117 11.15 -2.47 -13.65
CA LEU A 117 12.48 -2.15 -14.17
C LEU A 117 12.71 -2.68 -15.60
N ARG A 118 11.75 -3.43 -16.16
CA ARG A 118 11.88 -4.06 -17.49
C ARG A 118 11.56 -3.08 -18.62
N ASN A 119 10.49 -2.28 -18.48
CA ASN A 119 9.93 -1.52 -19.59
C ASN A 119 9.37 -0.15 -19.15
N LYS A 120 9.66 0.92 -19.92
CA LYS A 120 9.09 2.26 -19.72
C LYS A 120 7.57 2.32 -19.89
N GLU A 121 6.95 1.37 -20.59
CA GLU A 121 5.49 1.25 -20.65
C GLU A 121 4.88 1.03 -19.25
N CYS A 122 5.65 0.52 -18.28
CA CYS A 122 5.23 0.47 -16.89
C CYS A 122 4.97 1.87 -16.31
N ASP A 123 5.61 2.94 -16.81
CA ASP A 123 5.35 4.30 -16.34
C ASP A 123 3.92 4.73 -16.70
N LYS A 124 3.43 4.40 -17.89
CA LYS A 124 2.04 4.70 -18.30
C LYS A 124 1.06 3.92 -17.43
N TYR A 125 1.36 2.65 -17.17
CA TYR A 125 0.57 1.80 -16.27
C TYR A 125 0.51 2.37 -14.85
N LEU A 126 1.66 2.69 -14.25
CA LEU A 126 1.70 3.28 -12.91
C LEU A 126 0.95 4.61 -12.86
N ARG A 127 1.07 5.45 -13.89
CA ARG A 127 0.29 6.70 -13.98
C ARG A 127 -1.21 6.43 -13.97
N ALA A 128 -1.69 5.54 -14.83
CA ALA A 128 -3.10 5.17 -14.89
C ALA A 128 -3.59 4.54 -13.58
N LEU A 129 -2.78 3.67 -12.95
CA LEU A 129 -3.07 3.06 -11.65
C LEU A 129 -3.23 4.13 -10.57
N TYR A 130 -2.30 5.08 -10.47
CA TYR A 130 -2.35 6.15 -9.47
C TYR A 130 -3.51 7.10 -9.69
N GLU A 131 -3.81 7.45 -10.95
CA GLU A 131 -4.94 8.31 -11.30
C GLU A 131 -6.30 7.74 -10.89
N ARG A 132 -6.39 6.41 -10.78
CA ARG A 132 -7.59 5.72 -10.30
C ARG A 132 -7.56 5.55 -8.79
N PHE A 133 -6.57 4.85 -8.25
CA PHE A 133 -6.54 4.44 -6.83
C PHE A 133 -6.21 5.56 -5.83
N LEU A 134 -5.44 6.59 -6.24
CA LEU A 134 -5.15 7.74 -5.36
C LEU A 134 -6.26 8.79 -5.41
N VAL A 135 -7.30 8.58 -6.22
CA VAL A 135 -8.46 9.49 -6.36
C VAL A 135 -9.75 8.85 -5.90
N ASP A 136 -10.05 7.65 -6.38
CA ASP A 136 -11.32 6.97 -6.13
C ASP A 136 -11.23 6.02 -4.93
N SER A 137 -11.77 6.47 -3.79
CA SER A 137 -11.84 5.65 -2.58
C SER A 137 -12.75 4.42 -2.70
N SER A 138 -13.67 4.38 -3.68
CA SER A 138 -14.54 3.22 -3.89
C SER A 138 -13.77 2.06 -4.53
N LEU A 139 -12.79 2.37 -5.39
CA LEU A 139 -11.96 1.36 -6.05
C LEU A 139 -11.06 0.63 -5.05
N ASP A 140 -10.53 1.36 -4.06
CA ASP A 140 -9.83 0.80 -2.92
C ASP A 140 -10.68 -0.24 -2.17
N LYS A 141 -11.93 0.10 -1.84
CA LYS A 141 -12.87 -0.82 -1.18
C LYS A 141 -13.16 -2.04 -2.04
N CYS A 142 -13.29 -1.86 -3.34
CA CYS A 142 -13.47 -2.97 -4.26
C CYS A 142 -12.28 -3.91 -4.20
N LEU A 143 -11.05 -3.38 -4.29
CA LEU A 143 -9.83 -4.18 -4.18
C LEU A 143 -9.74 -4.94 -2.85
N VAL A 144 -9.97 -4.27 -1.72
CA VAL A 144 -10.00 -4.92 -0.39
C VAL A 144 -10.99 -6.08 -0.37
N SER A 145 -12.21 -5.86 -0.88
CA SER A 145 -13.26 -6.87 -0.93
C SER A 145 -12.86 -8.07 -1.79
N VAL A 146 -12.24 -7.84 -2.96
CA VAL A 146 -11.71 -8.91 -3.82
C VAL A 146 -10.62 -9.73 -3.11
N VAL A 147 -9.64 -9.05 -2.48
CA VAL A 147 -8.55 -9.74 -1.78
C VAL A 147 -9.11 -10.61 -0.65
N ARG A 148 -10.06 -10.10 0.15
CA ARG A 148 -10.73 -10.87 1.21
C ARG A 148 -11.42 -12.12 0.66
N ARG A 149 -12.13 -12.02 -0.47
CA ARG A 149 -12.79 -13.18 -1.10
C ARG A 149 -11.80 -14.20 -1.63
N PHE A 150 -10.70 -13.76 -2.23
CA PHE A 150 -9.64 -14.69 -2.67
C PHE A 150 -9.00 -15.43 -1.49
N VAL A 151 -8.80 -14.76 -0.36
CA VAL A 151 -8.36 -15.42 0.88
C VAL A 151 -9.40 -16.48 1.30
N GLY A 152 -10.68 -16.10 1.38
CA GLY A 152 -11.75 -17.03 1.76
C GLY A 152 -11.81 -18.26 0.84
N GLN A 153 -11.77 -18.05 -0.48
CA GLN A 153 -11.73 -19.12 -1.48
C GLN A 153 -10.52 -20.05 -1.27
N CYS A 154 -9.32 -19.48 -1.09
CA CYS A 154 -8.11 -20.26 -0.88
C CYS A 154 -8.17 -21.10 0.40
N VAL A 155 -8.74 -20.57 1.50
CA VAL A 155 -8.98 -21.34 2.73
C VAL A 155 -9.96 -22.49 2.48
N THR A 156 -11.07 -22.25 1.77
CA THR A 156 -12.07 -23.29 1.49
C THR A 156 -11.55 -24.38 0.54
N GLU A 157 -10.81 -24.00 -0.50
CA GLU A 157 -10.21 -24.95 -1.45
C GLU A 157 -9.17 -25.85 -0.76
N THR A 158 -8.36 -25.29 0.14
CA THR A 158 -7.35 -26.05 0.89
C THR A 158 -7.93 -26.96 1.97
N GLN A 159 -9.19 -26.79 2.39
CA GLN A 159 -9.88 -27.79 3.21
C GLN A 159 -10.24 -29.07 2.42
N ASN A 160 -10.51 -28.94 1.12
CA ASN A 160 -10.89 -30.08 0.28
C ASN A 160 -9.67 -30.92 -0.11
N ASP A 161 -8.50 -30.30 -0.24
CA ASP A 161 -7.21 -30.97 -0.40
C ASP A 161 -6.58 -31.25 0.98
N ARG A 162 -6.82 -32.45 1.53
CA ARG A 162 -6.28 -32.96 2.82
C ARG A 162 -4.74 -33.03 2.92
N ILE A 163 -4.01 -32.33 2.05
CA ILE A 163 -2.55 -32.42 1.86
C ILE A 163 -1.87 -31.04 2.03
N GLN A 164 -2.60 -29.93 2.22
CA GLN A 164 -2.00 -28.61 2.47
C GLN A 164 -2.27 -28.07 3.89
N ASP A 165 -1.22 -27.54 4.53
CA ASP A 165 -1.19 -27.11 5.94
C ASP A 165 -2.19 -25.99 6.32
N PHE A 166 -2.74 -25.27 5.34
CA PHE A 166 -3.62 -24.11 5.58
C PHE A 166 -5.03 -24.46 6.06
N GLY A 167 -5.61 -25.56 5.58
CA GLY A 167 -6.95 -26.00 6.00
C GLY A 167 -6.98 -26.33 7.50
N THR A 168 -5.96 -27.06 7.97
CA THR A 168 -5.75 -27.37 9.39
C THR A 168 -5.56 -26.11 10.24
N LEU A 169 -4.85 -25.10 9.73
CA LEU A 169 -4.66 -23.83 10.43
C LEU A 169 -5.97 -23.04 10.57
N ALA A 170 -6.80 -23.02 9.53
CA ALA A 170 -8.12 -22.38 9.59
C ALA A 170 -9.06 -23.08 10.59
N GLU A 171 -9.04 -24.42 10.65
CA GLU A 171 -9.79 -25.19 11.66
C GLU A 171 -9.29 -24.88 13.08
N LEU A 172 -7.97 -24.83 13.29
CA LEU A 172 -7.38 -24.51 14.58
C LEU A 172 -7.77 -23.11 15.05
N LEU A 173 -7.74 -22.12 14.16
CA LEU A 173 -8.15 -20.75 14.49
C LEU A 173 -9.65 -20.63 14.74
N THR A 174 -10.46 -21.32 13.94
CA THR A 174 -11.91 -21.42 14.17
C THR A 174 -12.19 -21.87 15.60
N MET A 175 -11.53 -22.94 16.06
CA MET A 175 -11.66 -23.43 17.43
C MET A 175 -11.08 -22.45 18.47
N ALA A 176 -9.88 -21.91 18.24
CA ALA A 176 -9.18 -21.06 19.19
C ALA A 176 -9.91 -19.73 19.45
N LEU A 177 -10.58 -19.19 18.42
CA LEU A 177 -11.35 -17.95 18.49
C LEU A 177 -12.82 -18.19 18.84
N GLY A 178 -13.26 -19.45 18.93
CA GLY A 178 -14.60 -19.82 19.38
C GLY A 178 -15.69 -19.66 18.33
N HIS A 179 -15.35 -19.74 17.04
CA HIS A 179 -16.35 -19.78 15.97
C HIS A 179 -16.93 -21.19 15.84
N GLU A 180 -18.20 -21.27 15.44
CA GLU A 180 -18.93 -22.54 15.33
C GLU A 180 -18.51 -23.40 14.12
N SER A 181 -17.99 -22.76 13.08
CA SER A 181 -17.49 -23.42 11.86
C SER A 181 -16.49 -22.53 11.14
N VAL A 182 -15.77 -23.10 10.17
CA VAL A 182 -14.81 -22.33 9.36
C VAL A 182 -15.53 -21.29 8.51
N GLU A 183 -16.75 -21.57 8.05
CA GLU A 183 -17.60 -20.61 7.36
C GLU A 183 -17.90 -19.41 8.26
N ALA A 184 -18.29 -19.64 9.52
CA ALA A 184 -18.54 -18.58 10.49
C ALA A 184 -17.27 -17.75 10.78
N PHE A 185 -16.11 -18.40 10.89
CA PHE A 185 -14.82 -17.72 11.00
C PHE A 185 -14.54 -16.85 9.76
N LEU A 186 -14.71 -17.40 8.55
CA LEU A 186 -14.48 -16.65 7.31
C LEU A 186 -15.42 -15.45 7.20
N GLU A 187 -16.70 -15.60 7.53
CA GLU A 187 -17.67 -14.51 7.49
C GLU A 187 -17.34 -13.40 8.50
N GLN A 188 -16.91 -13.76 9.71
CA GLN A 188 -16.73 -12.81 10.81
C GLN A 188 -15.35 -12.16 10.81
N GLU A 189 -14.30 -12.90 10.46
CA GLU A 189 -12.90 -12.47 10.60
C GLU A 189 -12.21 -12.15 9.27
N VAL A 190 -12.68 -12.72 8.15
CA VAL A 190 -12.00 -12.55 6.85
C VAL A 190 -12.81 -11.71 5.88
N LEU A 191 -14.09 -12.02 5.67
CA LEU A 191 -14.93 -11.39 4.65
C LEU A 191 -15.55 -10.06 5.14
N LYS A 192 -15.67 -9.87 6.44
CA LYS A 192 -16.23 -8.66 7.04
C LYS A 192 -15.31 -7.46 6.85
N ASP A 193 -15.85 -6.37 6.29
CA ASP A 193 -15.13 -5.12 6.11
C ASP A 193 -14.68 -4.51 7.45
N GLY A 194 -13.48 -3.94 7.46
CA GLY A 194 -12.90 -3.28 8.65
C GLY A 194 -12.40 -4.24 9.73
N VAL A 195 -12.44 -5.56 9.52
CA VAL A 195 -11.81 -6.53 10.43
C VAL A 195 -10.35 -6.75 10.04
N GLU A 196 -9.45 -6.59 11.01
CA GLU A 196 -8.01 -6.72 10.81
C GLU A 196 -7.61 -8.12 10.35
N ALA A 197 -6.60 -8.20 9.49
CA ALA A 197 -6.06 -9.47 9.04
C ALA A 197 -5.34 -10.19 10.17
N MET A 198 -5.92 -11.30 10.64
CA MET A 198 -5.30 -12.20 11.61
C MET A 198 -4.21 -13.07 10.99
N ASP A 199 -3.44 -13.77 11.82
CA ASP A 199 -2.20 -14.47 11.42
C ASP A 199 -2.38 -15.40 10.20
N VAL A 200 -3.43 -16.22 10.11
CA VAL A 200 -3.66 -17.10 8.93
C VAL A 200 -3.83 -16.32 7.64
N VAL A 201 -4.46 -15.14 7.70
CA VAL A 201 -4.64 -14.28 6.53
C VAL A 201 -3.29 -13.85 5.99
N GLN A 202 -2.32 -13.57 6.88
CA GLN A 202 -0.98 -13.14 6.47
C GLN A 202 -0.23 -14.21 5.67
N ILE A 203 -0.53 -15.48 5.93
CA ILE A 203 0.09 -16.63 5.26
C ILE A 203 -0.68 -17.00 3.98
N VAL A 204 -2.01 -16.97 4.03
CA VAL A 204 -2.87 -17.40 2.92
C VAL A 204 -2.99 -16.33 1.84
N ALA A 205 -3.06 -15.04 2.18
CA ALA A 205 -3.29 -13.98 1.21
C ALA A 205 -2.21 -13.88 0.11
N PRO A 206 -0.91 -14.04 0.40
CA PRO A 206 0.12 -14.07 -0.65
C PRO A 206 -0.06 -15.22 -1.63
N LYS A 207 -0.41 -16.42 -1.13
CA LYS A 207 -0.76 -17.58 -1.98
C LYS A 207 -2.01 -17.30 -2.81
N ALA A 208 -3.04 -16.73 -2.17
CA ALA A 208 -4.30 -16.39 -2.80
C ALA A 208 -4.14 -15.30 -3.86
N LEU A 209 -3.16 -14.40 -3.76
CA LEU A 209 -2.85 -13.41 -4.80
C LEU A 209 -1.76 -13.88 -5.78
N GLN A 210 -1.12 -15.02 -5.51
CA GLN A 210 0.04 -15.51 -6.28
C GLN A 210 1.17 -14.48 -6.30
N CYS A 211 1.52 -13.96 -5.11
CA CYS A 211 2.61 -13.02 -4.91
C CYS A 211 3.58 -13.51 -3.81
N GLN A 212 4.83 -13.06 -3.87
CA GLN A 212 5.77 -13.19 -2.77
C GLN A 212 5.63 -11.97 -1.88
N THR A 213 5.51 -12.16 -0.58
CA THR A 213 5.32 -11.09 0.40
C THR A 213 6.43 -11.12 1.45
N HIS A 214 7.00 -9.95 1.73
CA HIS A 214 8.02 -9.74 2.74
C HIS A 214 7.50 -8.72 3.75
N ILE A 215 7.29 -9.13 5.00
CA ILE A 215 6.75 -8.26 6.05
C ILE A 215 7.88 -7.93 7.02
N LEU A 216 8.28 -6.66 7.07
CA LEU A 216 9.31 -6.18 8.00
C LEU A 216 8.65 -5.63 9.27
N GLN A 217 8.98 -6.22 10.42
CA GLN A 217 8.40 -5.85 11.71
C GLN A 217 9.18 -4.71 12.39
N LEU A 218 8.55 -3.54 12.41
CA LEU A 218 9.03 -2.35 13.09
C LEU A 218 8.48 -2.28 14.51
N ASP A 219 9.10 -3.05 15.40
CA ASP A 219 8.86 -3.02 16.84
C ASP A 219 10.14 -2.72 17.63
N ARG A 220 10.03 -2.78 18.96
CA ARG A 220 11.14 -2.56 19.90
C ARG A 220 12.09 -3.76 20.02
N ASN A 221 11.76 -4.91 19.45
CA ASN A 221 12.59 -6.11 19.53
C ASN A 221 13.77 -5.97 18.59
N LEU A 222 14.98 -5.98 19.13
CA LEU A 222 16.15 -5.61 18.37
C LEU A 222 17.09 -6.79 18.20
N ALA A 223 17.24 -7.26 16.96
CA ALA A 223 18.25 -8.24 16.60
C ALA A 223 19.66 -7.68 16.76
N GLU A 224 20.66 -8.55 16.94
CA GLU A 224 22.07 -8.16 17.11
C GLU A 224 22.60 -7.32 15.94
N ASN A 225 22.24 -7.70 14.71
CA ASN A 225 22.59 -6.98 13.49
C ASN A 225 21.79 -5.68 13.29
N GLY A 226 20.84 -5.37 14.18
CA GLY A 226 19.98 -4.19 14.08
C GLY A 226 18.96 -4.23 12.94
N MET A 227 18.75 -5.38 12.30
CA MET A 227 17.71 -5.55 11.28
C MET A 227 16.34 -5.81 11.91
N PRO A 228 15.25 -5.38 11.26
CA PRO A 228 13.92 -5.88 11.57
C PRO A 228 13.82 -7.39 11.38
N THR A 229 12.93 -8.03 12.14
CA THR A 229 12.46 -9.38 11.78
C THR A 229 11.72 -9.29 10.44
N ILE A 230 12.02 -10.21 9.53
CA ILE A 230 11.39 -10.29 8.22
C ILE A 230 10.65 -11.62 8.12
N TYR A 231 9.36 -11.55 7.81
CA TYR A 231 8.54 -12.73 7.51
C TYR A 231 8.39 -12.84 6.00
N HIS A 232 8.63 -14.04 5.46
CA HIS A 232 8.57 -14.32 4.03
C HIS A 232 7.42 -15.28 3.75
N TYR A 233 6.52 -14.89 2.84
CA TYR A 233 5.35 -15.67 2.49
C TYR A 233 5.17 -15.78 0.96
N PRO A 234 4.85 -16.97 0.42
CA PRO A 234 4.92 -18.26 1.11
C PRO A 234 6.36 -18.59 1.57
N GLU A 235 6.50 -19.39 2.63
CA GLU A 235 7.82 -19.86 3.07
C GLU A 235 8.45 -20.70 1.96
N THR A 236 9.71 -20.40 1.61
CA THR A 236 10.45 -21.20 0.63
C THR A 236 10.94 -22.48 1.29
N SER A 237 10.13 -23.54 1.24
CA SER A 237 10.58 -24.85 1.70
C SER A 237 11.77 -25.33 0.87
N SER A 238 12.87 -25.69 1.53
CA SER A 238 14.07 -26.29 0.93
C SER A 238 13.86 -27.69 0.31
N ALA A 239 12.61 -28.11 0.14
CA ALA A 239 12.21 -29.39 -0.44
C ALA A 239 11.34 -29.10 -1.67
N GLY A 240 11.98 -29.11 -2.85
CA GLY A 240 11.33 -28.86 -4.14
C GLY A 240 11.79 -27.55 -4.75
N ALA A 241 12.97 -27.56 -5.37
CA ALA A 241 13.49 -26.45 -6.17
C ALA A 241 12.77 -26.31 -7.53
N ASP A 242 11.46 -26.62 -7.58
CA ASP A 242 10.62 -26.47 -8.75
C ASP A 242 9.62 -25.35 -8.50
N GLU A 243 9.64 -24.40 -9.45
CA GLU A 243 8.90 -23.13 -9.48
C GLU A 243 9.37 -22.09 -8.45
N LYS A 244 10.53 -21.48 -8.73
CA LYS A 244 10.71 -20.05 -8.49
C LYS A 244 9.67 -19.32 -9.35
N ALA A 245 8.41 -19.36 -8.97
CA ALA A 245 7.34 -18.70 -9.69
C ALA A 245 7.71 -17.22 -9.78
N CYS A 246 7.60 -16.64 -10.98
CA CYS A 246 7.85 -15.22 -11.25
C CYS A 246 6.74 -14.33 -10.65
N TRP A 247 6.32 -14.66 -9.43
CA TRP A 247 5.32 -13.97 -8.65
C TRP A 247 5.84 -12.58 -8.28
N PRO A 248 4.99 -11.53 -8.34
CA PRO A 248 5.40 -10.20 -7.92
C PRO A 248 5.90 -10.19 -6.48
N ASP A 249 7.01 -9.50 -6.23
CA ASP A 249 7.53 -9.26 -4.89
C ASP A 249 6.83 -8.03 -4.27
N VAL A 250 6.20 -8.25 -3.11
CA VAL A 250 5.52 -7.24 -2.32
C VAL A 250 6.24 -7.10 -1.00
N THR A 251 6.63 -5.87 -0.63
CA THR A 251 7.25 -5.61 0.67
C THR A 251 6.34 -4.71 1.50
N LEU A 252 5.98 -5.18 2.70
CA LEU A 252 5.15 -4.47 3.65
C LEU A 252 5.96 -4.10 4.90
N LEU A 253 5.62 -2.97 5.50
CA LEU A 253 6.12 -2.55 6.79
C LEU A 253 5.03 -2.77 7.84
N PHE A 254 5.28 -3.65 8.81
CA PHE A 254 4.38 -3.89 9.93
C PHE A 254 4.81 -3.06 11.14
N LYS A 255 4.01 -2.06 11.46
CA LYS A 255 4.06 -1.29 12.72
C LYS A 255 3.03 -1.90 13.69
N PRO A 256 3.07 -1.63 14.99
CA PRO A 256 2.08 -2.18 15.93
C PRO A 256 0.64 -1.93 15.47
N GLY A 257 -0.04 -3.01 15.04
CA GLY A 257 -1.42 -2.98 14.54
C GLY A 257 -1.63 -2.32 13.16
N HIS A 258 -0.58 -2.12 12.36
CA HIS A 258 -0.73 -1.38 11.10
C HIS A 258 0.28 -1.77 10.01
N TYR A 259 -0.19 -1.86 8.78
CA TYR A 259 0.62 -2.16 7.60
C TYR A 259 0.75 -0.95 6.68
N ASP A 260 1.98 -0.60 6.33
CA ASP A 260 2.32 0.28 5.22
C ASP A 260 3.00 -0.51 4.09
N ILE A 261 3.16 0.10 2.91
CA ILE A 261 3.97 -0.48 1.82
C ILE A 261 5.40 0.04 1.96
N LEU A 262 6.40 -0.85 1.84
CA LEU A 262 7.82 -0.49 1.89
C LEU A 262 8.47 -0.70 0.52
N TYR A 263 9.33 0.23 0.10
CA TYR A 263 9.93 0.19 -1.22
C TYR A 263 11.42 -0.12 -1.19
N PRO A 264 11.85 -1.26 -1.79
CA PRO A 264 13.26 -1.51 -2.05
C PRO A 264 13.88 -0.35 -2.86
N SER A 265 15.12 0.00 -2.57
CA SER A 265 15.80 1.16 -3.16
C SER A 265 15.85 1.14 -4.68
N GLU A 266 15.89 -0.04 -5.28
CA GLU A 266 15.88 -0.22 -6.74
C GLU A 266 14.53 0.11 -7.37
N ILE A 267 13.41 -0.14 -6.66
CA ILE A 267 12.04 0.12 -7.14
C ILE A 267 11.60 1.54 -6.84
N ALA A 268 12.04 2.08 -5.70
CA ALA A 268 11.68 3.40 -5.22
C ALA A 268 11.93 4.51 -6.26
N LYS A 269 13.02 4.40 -7.04
CA LYS A 269 13.36 5.39 -8.08
C LYS A 269 12.27 5.51 -9.14
N CYS A 270 11.78 4.39 -9.68
CA CYS A 270 10.71 4.38 -10.67
C CYS A 270 9.41 4.98 -10.12
N ILE A 271 9.08 4.66 -8.86
CA ILE A 271 7.86 5.18 -8.22
C ILE A 271 7.93 6.69 -8.03
N VAL A 272 9.06 7.21 -7.53
CA VAL A 272 9.31 8.64 -7.35
C VAL A 272 9.25 9.35 -8.69
N GLU A 273 9.95 8.83 -9.71
CA GLU A 273 9.93 9.40 -11.06
C GLU A 273 8.50 9.51 -11.58
N VAL A 274 7.67 8.47 -11.48
CA VAL A 274 6.28 8.55 -11.97
C VAL A 274 5.46 9.60 -11.21
N GLN A 275 5.60 9.71 -9.89
CA GLN A 275 4.80 10.63 -9.09
C GLN A 275 5.20 12.09 -9.25
N GLU A 276 6.50 12.40 -9.26
CA GLU A 276 7.01 13.78 -9.30
C GLU A 276 6.73 14.50 -10.63
N HIS A 277 6.52 13.79 -11.74
CA HIS A 277 6.23 14.36 -13.06
C HIS A 277 4.76 14.84 -13.21
N GLY A 278 4.32 15.72 -12.30
CA GLY A 278 3.03 16.44 -12.36
C GLY A 278 1.82 15.69 -11.81
N LEU A 279 1.95 14.40 -11.47
CA LEU A 279 0.86 13.62 -10.89
C LEU A 279 0.53 14.06 -9.46
N LEU A 280 1.52 14.33 -8.62
CA LEU A 280 1.30 14.72 -7.21
C LEU A 280 0.23 15.81 -7.09
N LYS A 281 0.34 16.89 -7.88
CA LYS A 281 -0.61 18.01 -7.88
C LYS A 281 -2.02 17.61 -8.31
N LYS A 282 -2.16 16.74 -9.32
CA LYS A 282 -3.47 16.26 -9.81
C LYS A 282 -4.18 15.37 -8.78
N LEU A 283 -3.41 14.55 -8.07
CA LEU A 283 -3.92 13.48 -7.21
C LEU A 283 -4.09 13.90 -5.75
N ARG A 284 -3.47 15.01 -5.34
CA ARG A 284 -3.59 15.55 -3.99
C ARG A 284 -5.00 16.09 -3.75
N GLU A 285 -5.45 15.99 -2.51
CA GLU A 285 -6.63 16.69 -2.02
C GLU A 285 -6.53 18.18 -2.34
N PRO A 286 -7.61 18.82 -2.81
CA PRO A 286 -7.69 20.27 -2.77
C PRO A 286 -7.46 20.74 -1.34
N TRP A 287 -6.61 21.74 -1.17
CA TRP A 287 -6.36 22.35 0.12
C TRP A 287 -6.88 23.79 0.10
N THR A 288 -7.38 24.22 1.26
CA THR A 288 -7.95 25.54 1.47
C THR A 288 -7.14 26.26 2.56
N CYS A 289 -6.77 27.51 2.30
CA CYS A 289 -6.09 28.34 3.29
C CYS A 289 -6.97 28.55 4.53
N VAL A 290 -6.47 28.21 5.72
CA VAL A 290 -7.26 28.39 6.95
C VAL A 290 -7.42 29.85 7.39
N VAL A 291 -6.74 30.78 6.70
CA VAL A 291 -6.81 32.21 6.97
C VAL A 291 -7.75 32.90 5.99
N CYS A 292 -7.49 32.79 4.68
CA CYS A 292 -8.28 33.48 3.65
C CYS A 292 -9.36 32.61 2.99
N MET A 293 -9.42 31.31 3.31
CA MET A 293 -10.33 30.33 2.70
C MET A 293 -10.19 30.20 1.18
N ALA A 294 -9.08 30.65 0.60
CA ALA A 294 -8.81 30.46 -0.82
C ALA A 294 -8.38 29.02 -1.09
N ASP A 295 -9.01 28.40 -2.08
CA ASP A 295 -8.55 27.15 -2.68
C ASP A 295 -7.38 27.49 -3.61
N GLU A 296 -6.19 27.00 -3.29
CA GLU A 296 -4.99 27.30 -4.07
C GLU A 296 -4.57 26.10 -4.92
N THR A 297 -4.10 26.35 -6.14
CA THR A 297 -3.77 25.29 -7.11
C THR A 297 -2.29 24.92 -7.12
N THR A 298 -1.41 25.59 -6.37
CA THR A 298 0.05 25.37 -6.40
C THR A 298 0.57 25.05 -5.00
N GLU A 299 1.24 23.91 -4.85
CA GLU A 299 1.72 23.41 -3.55
C GLU A 299 2.94 24.18 -3.02
N GLU A 300 3.73 24.78 -3.91
CA GLU A 300 4.95 25.55 -3.60
C GLU A 300 4.68 26.77 -2.69
N SER A 301 3.42 27.22 -2.61
CA SER A 301 2.98 28.34 -1.76
C SER A 301 2.33 27.90 -0.44
N ILE A 302 2.22 26.59 -0.16
CA ILE A 302 1.55 26.07 1.03
C ILE A 302 2.56 25.90 2.17
N GLN A 303 2.29 26.58 3.27
CA GLN A 303 3.07 26.49 4.49
C GLN A 303 2.26 25.71 5.52
N ARG A 304 2.83 24.62 6.05
CA ARG A 304 2.21 23.77 7.08
C ARG A 304 2.97 23.88 8.39
N PRO A 305 2.85 25.00 9.11
CA PRO A 305 3.59 25.20 10.35
C PRO A 305 3.07 24.31 11.49
N TRP A 306 2.01 23.50 11.32
CA TRP A 306 1.40 22.68 12.37
C TRP A 306 1.42 21.18 12.03
N PRO A 307 1.31 20.30 13.05
CA PRO A 307 1.17 18.86 12.87
C PRO A 307 -0.22 18.39 12.40
N CYS A 308 -1.18 19.30 12.14
CA CYS A 308 -2.49 18.97 11.56
C CYS A 308 -2.57 19.27 10.05
N GLU A 309 -3.71 18.92 9.40
CA GLU A 309 -3.87 18.99 7.93
C GLU A 309 -4.01 20.42 7.39
N HIS A 310 -4.06 21.41 8.28
CA HIS A 310 -4.19 22.80 7.94
C HIS A 310 -2.86 23.39 7.45
N GLY A 311 -2.97 24.32 6.52
CA GLY A 311 -1.86 25.11 6.02
C GLY A 311 -2.28 26.56 5.89
N ILE A 312 -1.35 27.42 5.51
CA ILE A 312 -1.60 28.81 5.11
C ILE A 312 -0.93 29.07 3.76
N CYS A 313 -1.53 29.92 2.93
CA CYS A 313 -0.92 30.34 1.67
C CYS A 313 0.15 31.40 1.94
N GLN A 314 1.13 31.50 1.04
CA GLN A 314 2.24 32.45 1.17
C GLN A 314 1.77 33.90 1.47
N PRO A 315 0.77 34.47 0.77
CA PRO A 315 0.29 35.82 1.09
C PRO A 315 -0.26 35.97 2.51
N CYS A 316 -0.96 34.95 3.02
CA CYS A 316 -1.47 34.98 4.40
C CYS A 316 -0.32 34.83 5.41
N GLN A 317 0.68 34.01 5.11
CA GLN A 317 1.85 33.88 5.97
C GLN A 317 2.62 35.21 6.07
N ASP A 318 2.89 35.85 4.93
CA ASP A 318 3.61 37.12 4.88
C ASP A 318 2.85 38.21 5.64
N GLY A 319 1.53 38.31 5.42
CA GLY A 319 0.68 39.24 6.16
C GLY A 319 0.66 38.99 7.68
N MET A 320 0.66 37.73 8.12
CA MET A 320 0.74 37.40 9.55
C MET A 320 2.10 37.76 10.15
N ARG A 321 3.21 37.53 9.42
CA ARG A 321 4.56 37.91 9.83
C ARG A 321 4.72 39.42 9.95
N GLU A 322 4.23 40.18 8.97
CA GLU A 322 4.22 41.64 8.99
C GLU A 322 3.37 42.20 10.15
N ALA A 323 2.25 41.55 10.46
CA ALA A 323 1.39 41.91 11.58
C ALA A 323 1.90 41.48 12.97
N GLY A 324 3.06 40.80 13.05
CA GLY A 324 3.61 40.27 14.30
C GLY A 324 2.75 39.19 14.95
N GLN A 325 1.89 38.50 14.19
CA GLN A 325 1.05 37.42 14.69
C GLN A 325 1.84 36.11 14.77
N SER A 326 1.78 35.46 15.94
CA SER A 326 2.42 34.16 16.14
C SER A 326 1.60 33.01 15.57
N LEU A 327 2.27 32.01 14.98
CA LEU A 327 1.68 30.77 14.46
C LEU A 327 1.54 29.69 15.54
N ASP A 328 1.53 30.07 16.82
CA ASP A 328 1.49 29.12 17.96
C ASP A 328 0.20 28.29 18.03
N LEU A 329 -0.87 28.78 17.42
CA LEU A 329 -2.17 28.12 17.35
C LEU A 329 -2.60 28.02 15.90
N CYS A 330 -2.97 26.80 15.48
CA CYS A 330 -3.63 26.63 14.21
C CYS A 330 -4.95 27.42 14.20
N PRO A 331 -5.22 28.28 13.21
CA PRO A 331 -6.49 29.01 13.09
C PRO A 331 -7.73 28.10 13.09
N GLY A 332 -7.58 26.87 12.58
CA GLY A 332 -8.60 25.81 12.68
C GLY A 332 -8.75 25.14 14.06
N GLY A 333 -8.06 25.61 15.11
CA GLY A 333 -8.21 25.14 16.50
C GLY A 333 -7.62 23.76 16.83
N CYS A 334 -6.99 23.05 15.88
CA CYS A 334 -6.56 21.66 16.04
C CYS A 334 -5.25 21.41 16.79
N SER A 335 -4.35 22.38 16.88
CA SER A 335 -3.04 22.17 17.50
C SER A 335 -2.46 23.46 18.10
N LYS A 336 -1.75 23.29 19.23
CA LYS A 336 -1.09 24.35 20.03
C LYS A 336 0.43 24.37 19.88
N ILE A 337 0.99 23.59 18.96
CA ILE A 337 2.44 23.46 18.81
C ILE A 337 2.77 23.54 17.32
N PRO A 338 3.35 24.65 16.85
CA PRO A 338 3.92 24.70 15.52
C PRO A 338 5.16 23.80 15.44
N ILE A 339 5.29 23.05 14.34
CA ILE A 339 6.53 22.35 13.97
C ILE A 339 7.49 23.44 13.47
N PHE A 340 8.22 24.09 14.37
CA PHE A 340 9.37 24.86 13.96
C PHE A 340 10.57 23.91 13.85
N THR A 341 11.09 23.80 12.63
CA THR A 341 12.52 23.51 12.37
C THR A 341 13.38 24.66 12.86
#